data_AF-A0A2E7C9G4-F1
#
_entry.id   AF-A0A2E7C9G4-F1
#
_cell.length_a   1.000
_cell.length_b   1.000
_cell.length_c   1.000
_cell.angle_alpha   90.00
_cell.angle_beta   90.00
_cell.angle_gamma   90.00
#
_symmetry.space_group_name_H-M   'P 1'
#
loop_
_entity.id
_entity.type
_entity.pdbx_description
1 polymer ?
#
loop_
_entity_poly.entity_id
_entity_poly.type
_entity_poly.pdbx_seq_one_letter_code
_entity_poly.pdbx_strand_id
1 'polypeptide(L)'
;MKNIALTLIASFFINTIFATDLFVDPYLSQGNGTTLFTNIYDAVNAASDGDRIFIVEGYYEEPTLNIVDKSLVLISQNEGGIIQLDANIQINLGQGQTVEIIGFDFGNNYGVETTGQGSNSDNFNTINIIDCQLAYINIDDNYYILNSIKNIVDGSIDFSKGNVVLSSCNTLFVRNNYGYNMSEDDHILIAGNNVSHLININTETFPVMIANNYINHLVFARWNYNSELTNYIRNNNFTEGGNIAFMIEPPAYNIDFSSNIFEAGYAGFLYGSNYSTSYFNWGDDYNCCSYQLYSTSTTAWPQTHISGFFNWTYNGIDLPASNPSGRDPLQFTEIIGSTDIIDAGNPNHEYYDIDLTINDRGVNGGMYSLSNLEPSINLSNGKAFIFDLVMPTDLFQDQNVDVKAKGYHKN
;
A
#
# COMPACT_ATOMS: atom_id res chain seq x y z
N MET A 1 8.80 -66.09 19.61
CA MET A 1 9.45 -64.77 19.52
C MET A 1 10.65 -64.94 18.61
N LYS A 2 10.78 -64.39 17.39
CA LYS A 2 10.44 -63.06 16.89
C LYS A 2 10.13 -63.15 15.38
N ASN A 3 8.85 -63.11 15.01
CA ASN A 3 8.35 -62.86 13.65
C ASN A 3 7.80 -61.43 13.57
N ILE A 4 8.54 -60.43 14.08
CA ILE A 4 8.07 -59.04 14.16
C ILE A 4 9.25 -58.10 13.88
N ALA A 5 9.90 -58.25 12.72
CA ALA A 5 10.99 -57.34 12.33
C ALA A 5 11.05 -57.02 10.82
N LEU A 6 10.01 -57.35 10.05
CA LEU A 6 10.02 -57.12 8.60
C LEU A 6 8.75 -56.42 8.06
N THR A 7 8.05 -55.67 8.92
CA THR A 7 6.84 -54.91 8.55
C THR A 7 6.88 -53.46 9.07
N LEU A 8 8.06 -52.88 9.24
CA LEU A 8 8.20 -51.51 9.78
C LEU A 8 9.28 -50.66 9.09
N ILE A 9 9.54 -50.89 7.80
CA ILE A 9 10.48 -50.06 7.00
C ILE A 9 9.81 -49.48 5.74
N ALA A 10 8.56 -49.86 5.42
CA ALA A 10 7.84 -49.35 4.23
C ALA A 10 6.95 -48.12 4.48
N SER A 11 6.94 -47.55 5.69
CA SER A 11 6.03 -46.44 6.08
C SER A 11 6.74 -45.14 6.47
N PHE A 12 8.01 -44.98 6.11
CA PHE A 12 8.70 -43.69 6.06
C PHE A 12 8.96 -43.27 4.61
N PHE A 13 7.95 -43.40 3.75
CA PHE A 13 7.87 -42.43 2.67
C PHE A 13 7.38 -41.15 3.33
N ILE A 14 8.33 -40.26 3.61
CA ILE A 14 8.01 -38.83 3.72
C ILE A 14 7.36 -38.52 2.37
N ASN A 15 6.02 -38.47 2.34
CA ASN A 15 5.32 -37.88 1.22
C ASN A 15 5.73 -36.42 1.24
N THR A 16 6.80 -36.09 0.52
CA THR A 16 7.06 -34.71 0.13
C THR A 16 5.93 -34.36 -0.81
N ILE A 17 4.86 -33.78 -0.26
CA ILE A 17 3.80 -33.18 -1.06
C ILE A 17 4.48 -32.01 -1.76
N PHE A 18 4.71 -32.18 -3.07
CA PHE A 18 5.22 -31.10 -3.88
C PHE A 18 4.05 -30.21 -4.28
N ALA A 19 4.29 -28.92 -4.33
CA ALA A 19 3.39 -27.96 -4.97
C ALA A 19 2.96 -28.48 -6.35
N THR A 20 1.66 -28.42 -6.62
CA THR A 20 1.06 -28.89 -7.85
C THR A 20 0.09 -27.86 -8.43
N ASP A 21 -0.25 -28.07 -9.70
CA ASP A 21 -1.22 -27.25 -10.40
C ASP A 21 -2.58 -27.92 -10.31
N LEU A 22 -3.53 -27.22 -9.70
CA LEU A 22 -4.94 -27.57 -9.69
C LEU A 22 -5.67 -26.75 -10.75
N PHE A 23 -6.75 -27.30 -11.28
CA PHE A 23 -7.55 -26.71 -12.33
C PHE A 23 -9.01 -26.67 -11.88
N VAL A 24 -9.66 -25.53 -12.08
CA VAL A 24 -11.10 -25.36 -11.87
C VAL A 24 -11.75 -25.15 -13.22
N ASP A 25 -12.62 -26.08 -13.60
CA ASP A 25 -13.41 -26.02 -14.82
C ASP A 25 -14.81 -26.60 -14.55
N PRO A 26 -15.85 -25.77 -14.49
CA PRO A 26 -17.23 -26.21 -14.28
C PRO A 26 -17.73 -27.24 -15.30
N TYR A 27 -17.13 -27.28 -16.49
CA TYR A 27 -17.50 -28.15 -17.59
C TYR A 27 -16.57 -29.35 -17.80
N LEU A 28 -15.53 -29.49 -16.96
CA LEU A 28 -14.55 -30.59 -17.00
C LEU A 28 -13.90 -30.78 -18.38
N SER A 29 -13.56 -29.69 -19.07
CA SER A 29 -13.05 -29.69 -20.43
C SER A 29 -11.55 -30.05 -20.54
N GLN A 30 -10.79 -29.96 -19.45
CA GLN A 30 -9.36 -30.33 -19.38
C GLN A 30 -8.98 -30.94 -18.02
N GLY A 31 -8.08 -31.94 -17.98
CA GLY A 31 -7.48 -32.46 -16.73
C GLY A 31 -7.44 -33.99 -16.62
N ASN A 32 -6.72 -34.52 -15.61
CA ASN A 32 -6.54 -35.96 -15.37
C ASN A 32 -7.41 -36.52 -14.22
N GLY A 33 -8.43 -35.79 -13.79
CA GLY A 33 -9.45 -36.21 -12.81
C GLY A 33 -9.08 -36.08 -11.34
N THR A 34 -7.79 -35.97 -10.97
CA THR A 34 -7.37 -35.78 -9.56
C THR A 34 -6.97 -34.35 -9.22
N THR A 35 -6.56 -33.55 -10.21
CA THR A 35 -6.23 -32.13 -10.05
C THR A 35 -7.30 -31.22 -10.67
N LEU A 36 -8.45 -31.79 -11.03
CA LEU A 36 -9.54 -31.10 -11.70
C LEU A 36 -10.75 -31.00 -10.76
N PHE A 37 -11.24 -29.79 -10.57
CA PHE A 37 -12.38 -29.45 -9.73
C PHE A 37 -13.44 -28.71 -10.55
N THR A 38 -14.70 -28.83 -10.15
CA THR A 38 -15.81 -28.11 -10.81
C THR A 38 -16.08 -26.74 -10.18
N ASN A 39 -15.51 -26.48 -9.00
CA ASN A 39 -15.73 -25.27 -8.21
C ASN A 39 -14.41 -24.89 -7.50
N ILE A 40 -14.30 -23.61 -7.13
CA ILE A 40 -13.08 -23.05 -6.54
C ILE A 40 -12.93 -23.51 -5.09
N TYR A 41 -14.05 -23.63 -4.36
CA TYR A 41 -14.05 -24.04 -2.96
C TYR A 41 -13.39 -25.40 -2.73
N ASP A 42 -13.73 -26.40 -3.53
CA ASP A 42 -13.15 -27.75 -3.44
C ASP A 42 -11.67 -27.75 -3.81
N ALA A 43 -11.28 -26.96 -4.81
CA ALA A 43 -9.88 -26.82 -5.20
C ALA A 43 -9.05 -26.17 -4.08
N VAL A 44 -9.55 -25.08 -3.48
CA VAL A 44 -8.91 -24.42 -2.33
C VAL A 44 -8.78 -25.38 -1.15
N ASN A 45 -9.80 -26.19 -0.86
CA ASN A 45 -9.75 -27.16 0.24
C ASN A 45 -8.77 -28.31 -0.03
N ALA A 46 -8.66 -28.77 -1.27
CA ALA A 46 -7.72 -29.81 -1.66
C ALA A 46 -6.27 -29.32 -1.77
N ALA A 47 -6.06 -28.00 -1.97
CA ALA A 47 -4.75 -27.41 -2.13
C ALA A 47 -3.84 -27.59 -0.91
N SER A 48 -2.58 -27.89 -1.21
CA SER A 48 -1.45 -27.97 -0.28
C SER A 48 -0.60 -26.71 -0.34
N ASP A 49 0.34 -26.57 0.60
CA ASP A 49 1.28 -25.43 0.65
C ASP A 49 2.11 -25.33 -0.64
N GLY A 50 2.03 -24.16 -1.28
CA GLY A 50 2.74 -23.83 -2.51
C GLY A 50 1.97 -24.14 -3.80
N ASP A 51 0.77 -24.71 -3.74
CA ASP A 51 -0.03 -25.03 -4.93
C ASP A 51 -0.45 -23.78 -5.71
N ARG A 52 -0.82 -24.00 -6.98
CA ARG A 52 -1.43 -22.99 -7.86
C ARG A 52 -2.75 -23.52 -8.38
N ILE A 53 -3.78 -22.67 -8.41
CA ILE A 53 -5.10 -23.00 -8.92
C ILE A 53 -5.37 -22.15 -10.16
N PHE A 54 -5.44 -22.80 -11.31
CA PHE A 54 -5.81 -22.20 -12.59
C PHE A 54 -7.32 -22.34 -12.80
N ILE A 55 -8.01 -21.23 -12.95
CA ILE A 55 -9.47 -21.19 -12.96
C ILE A 55 -9.94 -20.75 -14.34
N VAL A 56 -10.80 -21.57 -14.97
CA VAL A 56 -11.48 -21.18 -16.21
C VAL A 56 -12.35 -19.95 -15.94
N GLU A 57 -12.27 -18.94 -16.80
CA GLU A 57 -13.12 -17.76 -16.74
C GLU A 57 -14.60 -18.13 -16.67
N GLY A 58 -15.34 -17.45 -15.79
CA GLY A 58 -16.74 -17.77 -15.55
C GLY A 58 -17.27 -17.14 -14.28
N TYR A 59 -18.51 -17.50 -13.96
CA TYR A 59 -19.21 -17.08 -12.76
C TYR A 59 -19.26 -18.23 -11.75
N TYR A 60 -18.81 -17.94 -10.53
CA TYR A 60 -18.68 -18.89 -9.43
C TYR A 60 -19.44 -18.37 -8.21
N GLU A 61 -20.57 -19.00 -7.90
CA GLU A 61 -21.30 -18.80 -6.66
C GLU A 61 -20.79 -19.81 -5.63
N GLU A 62 -20.04 -19.33 -4.65
CA GLU A 62 -19.28 -20.16 -3.72
C GLU A 62 -19.61 -19.75 -2.27
N PRO A 63 -19.43 -20.65 -1.28
CA PRO A 63 -19.29 -20.21 0.10
C PRO A 63 -17.96 -19.44 0.27
N THR A 64 -17.79 -18.78 1.43
CA THR A 64 -16.51 -18.15 1.79
C THR A 64 -15.34 -19.11 1.62
N LEU A 65 -14.34 -18.69 0.85
CA LEU A 65 -13.13 -19.46 0.61
C LEU A 65 -12.15 -19.23 1.77
N ASN A 66 -11.67 -20.31 2.38
CA ASN A 66 -10.76 -20.24 3.52
C ASN A 66 -9.36 -20.72 3.11
N ILE A 67 -8.38 -19.82 3.14
CA ILE A 67 -6.97 -20.16 2.89
C ILE A 67 -6.25 -20.16 4.23
N VAL A 68 -5.95 -21.36 4.73
CA VAL A 68 -5.38 -21.56 6.07
C VAL A 68 -4.08 -22.36 6.01
N ASP A 69 -3.04 -21.86 6.66
CA ASP A 69 -1.74 -22.51 6.83
C ASP A 69 -1.12 -23.04 5.53
N LYS A 70 -1.32 -22.32 4.41
CA LYS A 70 -0.73 -22.65 3.10
C LYS A 70 -0.45 -21.42 2.26
N SER A 71 0.66 -21.46 1.54
CA SER A 71 0.91 -20.59 0.40
C SER A 71 0.07 -21.04 -0.79
N LEU A 72 -0.54 -20.12 -1.54
CA LEU A 72 -1.46 -20.46 -2.61
C LEU A 72 -1.52 -19.36 -3.68
N VAL A 73 -1.54 -19.74 -4.95
CA VAL A 73 -1.82 -18.83 -6.07
C VAL A 73 -3.20 -19.14 -6.65
N LEU A 74 -4.06 -18.13 -6.77
CA LEU A 74 -5.33 -18.19 -7.48
C LEU A 74 -5.24 -17.28 -8.71
N ILE A 75 -5.40 -17.86 -9.90
CA ILE A 75 -5.24 -17.13 -11.16
C ILE A 75 -6.17 -17.66 -12.24
N SER A 76 -6.59 -16.79 -13.16
CA SER A 76 -7.26 -17.20 -14.40
C SER A 76 -6.36 -18.14 -15.22
N GLN A 77 -6.97 -19.13 -15.85
CA GLN A 77 -6.27 -20.05 -16.76
C GLN A 77 -5.77 -19.34 -18.02
N ASN A 78 -6.43 -18.27 -18.45
CA ASN A 78 -5.99 -17.45 -19.58
C ASN A 78 -5.52 -16.07 -19.10
N GLU A 79 -4.50 -15.53 -19.77
CA GLU A 79 -4.01 -14.17 -19.55
C GLU A 79 -5.16 -13.15 -19.72
N GLY A 80 -5.35 -12.30 -18.71
CA GLY A 80 -6.37 -11.25 -18.70
C GLY A 80 -7.81 -11.75 -18.57
N GLY A 81 -8.01 -13.06 -18.38
CA GLY A 81 -9.33 -13.62 -18.09
C GLY A 81 -9.87 -13.13 -16.74
N ILE A 82 -11.18 -12.93 -16.68
CA ILE A 82 -11.88 -12.46 -15.48
C ILE A 82 -12.60 -13.63 -14.82
N ILE A 83 -12.35 -13.85 -13.53
CA ILE A 83 -13.08 -14.81 -12.69
C ILE A 83 -14.09 -14.02 -11.87
N GLN A 84 -15.38 -14.21 -12.13
CA GLN A 84 -16.44 -13.63 -11.32
C GLN A 84 -16.73 -14.53 -10.12
N LEU A 85 -16.50 -14.03 -8.91
CA LEU A 85 -16.63 -14.78 -7.67
C LEU A 85 -17.58 -14.10 -6.68
N ASP A 86 -18.71 -14.75 -6.40
CA ASP A 86 -19.68 -14.31 -5.40
C ASP A 86 -19.36 -14.91 -4.02
N ALA A 87 -18.17 -14.60 -3.49
CA ALA A 87 -17.74 -15.05 -2.16
C ALA A 87 -16.59 -14.20 -1.60
N ASN A 88 -16.51 -14.11 -0.26
CA ASN A 88 -15.32 -13.58 0.40
C ASN A 88 -14.16 -14.60 0.36
N ILE A 89 -12.93 -14.09 0.39
CA ILE A 89 -11.74 -14.88 0.71
C ILE A 89 -11.24 -14.49 2.10
N GLN A 90 -11.15 -15.48 2.97
CA GLN A 90 -10.63 -15.35 4.32
C GLN A 90 -9.26 -16.03 4.42
N ILE A 91 -8.27 -15.28 4.91
CA ILE A 91 -6.86 -15.69 4.92
C ILE A 91 -6.35 -15.79 6.36
N ASN A 92 -5.75 -16.93 6.71
CA ASN A 92 -5.08 -17.15 7.98
C ASN A 92 -3.81 -17.98 7.77
N LEU A 93 -2.68 -17.30 7.60
CA LEU A 93 -1.42 -17.90 7.17
C LEU A 93 -0.49 -18.25 8.35
N GLY A 94 0.14 -19.41 8.23
CA GLY A 94 1.32 -19.78 9.01
C GLY A 94 2.54 -18.97 8.59
N GLN A 95 3.55 -18.92 9.46
CA GLN A 95 4.72 -18.05 9.35
C GLN A 95 5.40 -18.08 7.97
N GLY A 96 5.56 -16.89 7.36
CA GLY A 96 6.29 -16.68 6.11
C GLY A 96 5.60 -17.18 4.84
N GLN A 97 4.31 -17.53 4.93
CA GLN A 97 3.56 -18.01 3.77
C GLN A 97 3.08 -16.86 2.89
N THR A 98 2.80 -17.17 1.62
CA THR A 98 2.39 -16.19 0.61
C THR A 98 1.11 -16.61 -0.10
N VAL A 99 0.14 -15.71 -0.18
CA VAL A 99 -1.05 -15.87 -1.01
C VAL A 99 -1.05 -14.85 -2.13
N GLU A 100 -1.41 -15.28 -3.33
CA GLU A 100 -1.53 -14.42 -4.50
C GLU A 100 -2.89 -14.64 -5.17
N ILE A 101 -3.64 -13.55 -5.36
CA ILE A 101 -4.99 -13.51 -5.94
C ILE A 101 -4.95 -12.57 -7.14
N ILE A 102 -5.22 -13.10 -8.33
CA ILE A 102 -5.04 -12.36 -9.59
C ILE A 102 -6.29 -12.47 -10.48
N GLY A 103 -6.79 -11.33 -10.96
CA GLY A 103 -7.80 -11.30 -12.03
C GLY A 103 -9.21 -11.67 -11.60
N PHE A 104 -9.57 -11.43 -10.33
CA PHE A 104 -10.89 -11.70 -9.81
C PHE A 104 -11.79 -10.46 -9.82
N ASP A 105 -13.04 -10.65 -10.18
CA ASP A 105 -14.14 -9.71 -9.99
C ASP A 105 -15.08 -10.27 -8.92
N PHE A 106 -15.02 -9.67 -7.73
CA PHE A 106 -15.83 -10.03 -6.56
C PHE A 106 -17.17 -9.27 -6.54
N GLY A 107 -17.45 -8.48 -7.58
CA GLY A 107 -18.51 -7.49 -7.58
C GLY A 107 -18.38 -6.51 -6.41
N ASN A 108 -19.51 -5.94 -6.01
CA ASN A 108 -19.55 -4.82 -5.08
C ASN A 108 -19.87 -5.26 -3.62
N ASN A 109 -19.92 -6.57 -3.36
CA ASN A 109 -20.35 -7.12 -2.06
C ASN A 109 -19.27 -7.91 -1.33
N TYR A 110 -18.26 -8.40 -2.05
CA TYR A 110 -17.28 -9.33 -1.50
C TYR A 110 -15.86 -8.78 -1.55
N GLY A 111 -15.02 -9.27 -0.65
CA GLY A 111 -13.66 -8.80 -0.48
C GLY A 111 -12.71 -9.86 0.03
N VAL A 112 -11.49 -9.41 0.32
CA VAL A 112 -10.43 -10.24 0.89
C VAL A 112 -10.11 -9.72 2.29
N GLU A 113 -10.08 -10.62 3.26
CA GLU A 113 -9.81 -10.26 4.66
C GLU A 113 -8.93 -11.30 5.36
N THR A 114 -8.16 -10.84 6.33
CA THR A 114 -7.50 -11.73 7.29
C THR A 114 -8.45 -12.08 8.44
N THR A 115 -8.38 -13.32 8.94
CA THR A 115 -9.25 -13.80 10.03
C THR A 115 -8.48 -14.26 11.27
N GLY A 116 -7.18 -13.99 11.33
CA GLY A 116 -6.30 -14.41 12.42
C GLY A 116 -5.02 -13.60 12.46
N GLN A 117 -4.51 -13.37 13.67
CA GLN A 117 -3.21 -12.75 13.86
C GLN A 117 -2.15 -13.71 13.31
N GLY A 118 -1.37 -13.26 12.32
CA GLY A 118 -0.21 -14.04 11.87
C GLY A 118 0.77 -14.30 13.02
N SER A 119 1.79 -15.11 12.75
CA SER A 119 2.73 -15.56 13.79
C SER A 119 4.11 -14.91 13.61
N ASN A 120 4.46 -14.03 14.55
CA ASN A 120 5.80 -13.46 14.78
C ASN A 120 6.27 -12.35 13.80
N SER A 121 7.05 -11.40 14.33
CA SER A 121 7.61 -10.23 13.62
C SER A 121 8.79 -10.55 12.70
N ASP A 122 9.41 -11.72 12.83
CA ASP A 122 10.66 -12.04 12.12
C ASP A 122 10.43 -12.57 10.70
N ASN A 123 9.20 -12.95 10.35
CA ASN A 123 8.88 -13.47 9.02
C ASN A 123 7.41 -13.19 8.68
N PHE A 124 7.18 -12.02 8.07
CA PHE A 124 5.85 -11.58 7.68
C PHE A 124 5.24 -12.50 6.62
N ASN A 125 3.94 -12.73 6.75
CA ASN A 125 3.14 -13.34 5.70
C ASN A 125 2.91 -12.32 4.59
N THR A 126 2.83 -12.76 3.34
CA THR A 126 2.62 -11.84 2.21
C THR A 126 1.31 -12.14 1.50
N ILE A 127 0.51 -11.12 1.24
CA ILE A 127 -0.73 -11.22 0.46
C ILE A 127 -0.60 -10.28 -0.73
N ASN A 128 -0.63 -10.85 -1.93
CA ASN A 128 -0.64 -10.13 -3.19
C ASN A 128 -2.04 -10.17 -3.77
N ILE A 129 -2.65 -9.00 -3.99
CA ILE A 129 -3.96 -8.87 -4.64
C ILE A 129 -3.73 -8.01 -5.88
N ILE A 130 -3.99 -8.56 -7.06
CA ILE A 130 -3.51 -7.97 -8.31
C ILE A 130 -4.62 -7.99 -9.37
N ASP A 131 -4.85 -6.84 -10.00
CA ASP A 131 -5.79 -6.71 -11.13
C ASP A 131 -7.19 -7.26 -10.77
N CYS A 132 -7.64 -6.98 -9.55
CA CYS A 132 -8.91 -7.44 -9.02
C CYS A 132 -9.90 -6.28 -8.83
N GLN A 133 -11.19 -6.58 -8.95
CA GLN A 133 -12.29 -5.70 -8.56
C GLN A 133 -12.97 -6.24 -7.29
N LEU A 134 -13.00 -5.47 -6.21
CA LEU A 134 -13.51 -5.91 -4.90
C LEU A 134 -14.32 -4.84 -4.19
N ALA A 135 -15.17 -5.26 -3.25
CA ALA A 135 -15.84 -4.34 -2.34
C ALA A 135 -14.86 -3.74 -1.31
N TYR A 136 -13.94 -4.56 -0.79
CA TYR A 136 -12.98 -4.16 0.23
C TYR A 136 -11.74 -5.07 0.27
N ILE A 137 -10.66 -4.54 0.83
CA ILE A 137 -9.46 -5.29 1.22
C ILE A 137 -9.19 -4.97 2.68
N ASN A 138 -9.18 -5.96 3.56
CA ASN A 138 -8.93 -5.78 4.99
C ASN A 138 -7.79 -6.69 5.49
N ILE A 139 -6.56 -6.19 5.42
CA ILE A 139 -5.32 -6.88 5.79
C ILE A 139 -4.60 -6.03 6.86
N ASP A 140 -5.35 -5.58 7.88
CA ASP A 140 -4.86 -4.69 8.95
C ASP A 140 -4.18 -5.42 10.12
N ASP A 141 -3.96 -6.72 9.99
CA ASP A 141 -3.22 -7.53 10.96
C ASP A 141 -1.70 -7.28 10.92
N ASN A 142 -1.05 -7.34 12.10
CA ASN A 142 0.35 -6.91 12.31
C ASN A 142 1.44 -7.73 11.60
N TYR A 143 1.08 -8.91 11.10
CA TYR A 143 2.04 -9.91 10.61
C TYR A 143 1.87 -10.18 9.11
N TYR A 144 1.14 -9.30 8.43
CA TYR A 144 0.91 -9.38 7.00
C TYR A 144 1.51 -8.18 6.28
N ILE A 145 2.08 -8.45 5.11
CA ILE A 145 2.44 -7.46 4.10
C ILE A 145 1.39 -7.55 3.00
N LEU A 146 0.70 -6.45 2.73
CA LEU A 146 -0.18 -6.32 1.59
C LEU A 146 0.57 -5.75 0.40
N ASN A 147 0.45 -6.40 -0.76
CA ASN A 147 0.76 -5.80 -2.06
C ASN A 147 -0.54 -5.71 -2.87
N SER A 148 -1.19 -4.55 -2.83
CA SER A 148 -2.38 -4.25 -3.63
C SER A 148 -1.98 -3.52 -4.90
N ILE A 149 -2.07 -4.18 -6.04
CA ILE A 149 -1.55 -3.68 -7.31
C ILE A 149 -2.67 -3.66 -8.35
N LYS A 150 -2.96 -2.49 -8.95
CA LYS A 150 -3.96 -2.35 -10.02
C LYS A 150 -5.37 -2.81 -9.65
N ASN A 151 -5.74 -2.66 -8.39
CA ASN A 151 -7.08 -3.07 -7.94
C ASN A 151 -8.09 -1.93 -8.07
N ILE A 152 -9.35 -2.30 -8.30
CA ILE A 152 -10.50 -1.41 -8.16
C ILE A 152 -11.24 -1.85 -6.90
N VAL A 153 -11.23 -1.01 -5.87
CA VAL A 153 -11.85 -1.32 -4.59
C VAL A 153 -12.96 -0.32 -4.31
N ASP A 154 -14.22 -0.76 -4.33
CA ASP A 154 -15.36 0.16 -4.19
C ASP A 154 -15.38 0.88 -2.82
N GLY A 155 -14.98 0.16 -1.77
CA GLY A 155 -14.92 0.63 -0.40
C GLY A 155 -13.50 0.98 0.03
N SER A 156 -13.02 0.29 1.06
CA SER A 156 -11.74 0.59 1.72
C SER A 156 -10.65 -0.44 1.45
N ILE A 157 -9.41 0.05 1.46
CA ILE A 157 -8.21 -0.75 1.60
C ILE A 157 -7.63 -0.45 2.99
N ASP A 158 -7.70 -1.43 3.87
CA ASP A 158 -7.17 -1.38 5.23
C ASP A 158 -5.96 -2.28 5.32
N PHE A 159 -4.80 -1.74 5.72
CA PHE A 159 -3.58 -2.51 5.85
C PHE A 159 -2.61 -1.89 6.85
N SER A 160 -1.61 -2.66 7.25
CA SER A 160 -0.65 -2.25 8.27
C SER A 160 0.77 -2.05 7.70
N LYS A 161 1.22 -2.95 6.82
CA LYS A 161 2.51 -2.92 6.11
C LYS A 161 2.34 -3.28 4.64
N GLY A 162 3.14 -2.66 3.77
CA GLY A 162 3.27 -3.07 2.37
C GLY A 162 3.05 -1.94 1.38
N ASN A 163 2.52 -2.28 0.20
CA ASN A 163 2.42 -1.39 -0.94
C ASN A 163 0.99 -1.37 -1.50
N VAL A 164 0.45 -0.19 -1.75
CA VAL A 164 -0.78 0.02 -2.52
C VAL A 164 -0.41 0.87 -3.73
N VAL A 165 -0.48 0.27 -4.93
CA VAL A 165 0.04 0.86 -6.16
C VAL A 165 -0.95 0.74 -7.31
N LEU A 166 -1.11 1.81 -8.09
CA LEU A 166 -1.99 1.88 -9.27
C LEU A 166 -3.43 1.43 -9.00
N SER A 167 -3.87 1.51 -7.74
CA SER A 167 -5.19 1.07 -7.33
C SER A 167 -6.15 2.26 -7.23
N SER A 168 -7.45 1.98 -7.30
CA SER A 168 -8.48 2.96 -6.99
C SER A 168 -9.28 2.48 -5.78
N CYS A 169 -9.56 3.41 -4.86
CA CYS A 169 -10.45 3.12 -3.75
C CYS A 169 -11.24 4.34 -3.27
N ASN A 170 -12.26 4.10 -2.46
CA ASN A 170 -12.90 5.18 -1.72
C ASN A 170 -11.96 5.69 -0.63
N THR A 171 -11.53 4.80 0.26
CA THR A 171 -10.72 5.14 1.41
C THR A 171 -9.54 4.17 1.57
N LEU A 172 -8.39 4.68 2.01
CA LEU A 172 -7.20 3.91 2.33
C LEU A 172 -6.80 4.18 3.78
N PHE A 173 -6.77 3.12 4.58
CA PHE A 173 -6.35 3.17 5.97
C PHE A 173 -5.03 2.43 6.15
N VAL A 174 -4.02 3.14 6.61
CA VAL A 174 -2.82 2.55 7.19
C VAL A 174 -3.02 2.45 8.68
N ARG A 175 -3.21 1.25 9.21
CA ARG A 175 -3.55 1.01 10.62
C ARG A 175 -2.37 0.48 11.42
N ASN A 176 -2.51 0.66 12.73
CA ASN A 176 -1.43 0.50 13.70
C ASN A 176 -0.79 -0.88 13.63
N ASN A 177 0.54 -0.87 13.54
CA ASN A 177 1.38 -2.04 13.69
C ASN A 177 1.92 -2.12 15.12
N TYR A 178 1.79 -3.28 15.76
CA TYR A 178 2.44 -3.57 17.04
C TYR A 178 3.96 -3.43 16.90
N GLY A 179 4.56 -2.34 17.41
CA GLY A 179 6.02 -2.18 17.42
C GLY A 179 6.49 -0.73 17.39
N TYR A 180 7.58 -0.47 18.12
CA TYR A 180 8.30 0.81 18.16
C TYR A 180 8.77 1.24 16.76
N ASN A 181 8.95 2.55 16.54
CA ASN A 181 9.57 3.13 15.34
C ASN A 181 10.72 2.26 14.83
N MET A 182 10.49 1.44 13.79
CA MET A 182 11.54 0.60 13.25
C MET A 182 12.55 1.51 12.58
N SER A 183 13.83 1.19 12.75
CA SER A 183 14.96 1.94 12.17
C SER A 183 15.41 1.37 10.83
N GLU A 184 14.54 0.64 10.15
CA GLU A 184 14.81 0.06 8.84
C GLU A 184 14.22 0.96 7.75
N ASP A 185 14.92 1.14 6.63
CA ASP A 185 14.47 1.91 5.45
C ASP A 185 13.27 1.26 4.71
N ASP A 186 12.71 0.18 5.25
CA ASP A 186 11.44 -0.38 4.78
C ASP A 186 10.34 0.68 4.98
N HIS A 187 9.67 1.07 3.90
CA HIS A 187 8.59 2.03 3.94
C HIS A 187 7.27 1.41 3.47
N ILE A 188 6.18 2.01 3.91
CA ILE A 188 4.86 1.79 3.32
C ILE A 188 4.76 2.65 2.06
N LEU A 189 4.47 2.03 0.92
CA LEU A 189 4.36 2.72 -0.36
C LEU A 189 2.89 2.88 -0.76
N ILE A 190 2.46 4.12 -0.96
CA ILE A 190 1.16 4.46 -1.53
C ILE A 190 1.44 5.29 -2.78
N ALA A 191 1.43 4.65 -3.95
CA ALA A 191 1.88 5.28 -5.20
C ALA A 191 0.94 5.12 -6.39
N GLY A 192 0.71 6.21 -7.14
CA GLY A 192 -0.03 6.16 -8.40
C GLY A 192 -1.52 5.81 -8.25
N ASN A 193 -2.09 5.97 -7.04
CA ASN A 193 -3.48 5.57 -6.76
C ASN A 193 -4.47 6.70 -7.05
N ASN A 194 -5.74 6.32 -7.18
CA ASN A 194 -6.87 7.24 -7.14
C ASN A 194 -7.71 6.98 -5.88
N VAL A 195 -7.58 7.86 -4.88
CA VAL A 195 -8.30 7.75 -3.60
C VAL A 195 -9.35 8.85 -3.53
N SER A 196 -10.60 8.46 -3.77
CA SER A 196 -11.69 9.42 -4.00
C SER A 196 -12.20 10.11 -2.73
N HIS A 197 -11.94 9.57 -1.54
CA HIS A 197 -12.32 10.18 -0.28
C HIS A 197 -11.13 10.46 0.63
N LEU A 198 -10.43 9.44 1.13
CA LEU A 198 -9.51 9.63 2.26
C LEU A 198 -8.32 8.68 2.24
N ILE A 199 -7.12 9.22 2.48
CA ILE A 199 -5.96 8.48 2.97
C ILE A 199 -5.77 8.82 4.45
N ASN A 200 -5.82 7.82 5.32
CA ASN A 200 -5.59 7.96 6.75
C ASN A 200 -4.36 7.16 7.18
N ILE A 201 -3.36 7.87 7.70
CA ILE A 201 -2.12 7.29 8.22
C ILE A 201 -2.21 7.25 9.74
N ASN A 202 -2.25 6.03 10.28
CA ASN A 202 -2.29 5.75 11.72
C ASN A 202 -1.32 4.60 12.06
N THR A 203 -0.02 4.85 11.89
CA THR A 203 1.05 3.88 12.21
C THR A 203 2.29 4.59 12.71
N GLU A 204 3.03 4.00 13.64
CA GLU A 204 4.32 4.52 14.12
C GLU A 204 5.49 3.63 13.69
N THR A 205 5.22 2.48 13.04
CA THR A 205 6.23 1.43 12.88
C THR A 205 7.13 1.68 11.68
N PHE A 206 6.57 2.06 10.53
CA PHE A 206 7.30 2.25 9.27
C PHE A 206 7.13 3.68 8.77
N PRO A 207 8.18 4.29 8.16
CA PRO A 207 8.00 5.52 7.41
C PRO A 207 7.04 5.28 6.23
N VAL A 208 6.30 6.32 5.85
CA VAL A 208 5.37 6.26 4.71
C VAL A 208 5.88 7.09 3.53
N MET A 209 5.66 6.57 2.33
CA MET A 209 5.86 7.27 1.07
C MET A 209 4.53 7.36 0.31
N ILE A 210 4.01 8.57 0.21
CA ILE A 210 2.77 8.88 -0.50
C ILE A 210 3.14 9.68 -1.74
N ALA A 211 3.14 9.02 -2.89
CA ALA A 211 3.67 9.58 -4.13
C ALA A 211 2.68 9.49 -5.30
N ASN A 212 2.54 10.54 -6.10
CA ASN A 212 1.88 10.44 -7.40
C ASN A 212 0.41 9.97 -7.36
N ASN A 213 -0.29 10.21 -6.25
CA ASN A 213 -1.69 9.85 -6.11
C ASN A 213 -2.61 11.02 -6.46
N TYR A 214 -3.84 10.71 -6.90
CA TYR A 214 -4.98 11.62 -6.80
C TYR A 214 -5.61 11.42 -5.41
N ILE A 215 -5.63 12.47 -4.59
CA ILE A 215 -6.04 12.40 -3.20
C ILE A 215 -7.09 13.46 -2.93
N ASN A 216 -8.24 13.08 -2.35
CA ASN A 216 -9.18 14.07 -1.84
C ASN A 216 -8.80 14.53 -0.43
N HIS A 217 -8.92 13.67 0.58
CA HIS A 217 -8.47 13.98 1.94
C HIS A 217 -7.22 13.18 2.34
N LEU A 218 -6.33 13.82 3.08
CA LEU A 218 -5.17 13.18 3.71
C LEU A 218 -5.15 13.50 5.19
N VAL A 219 -5.11 12.47 6.02
CA VAL A 219 -5.01 12.61 7.47
C VAL A 219 -3.82 11.83 7.98
N PHE A 220 -2.91 12.53 8.65
CA PHE A 220 -1.80 11.94 9.41
C PHE A 220 -2.16 11.98 10.88
N ALA A 221 -2.75 10.88 11.36
CA ALA A 221 -2.98 10.69 12.78
C ALA A 221 -1.68 10.29 13.49
N ARG A 222 -1.02 9.22 13.04
CA ARG A 222 0.27 8.81 13.58
C ARG A 222 1.23 8.51 12.45
N TRP A 223 2.52 8.73 12.69
CA TRP A 223 3.59 8.41 11.76
C TRP A 223 4.82 7.89 12.52
N ASN A 224 5.69 7.16 11.82
CA ASN A 224 7.01 6.83 12.36
C ASN A 224 7.80 8.14 12.49
N TYR A 225 8.10 8.55 13.72
CA TYR A 225 8.77 9.81 14.04
C TYR A 225 10.28 9.65 14.30
N ASN A 226 10.88 8.53 13.91
CA ASN A 226 12.32 8.34 13.98
C ASN A 226 13.03 9.40 13.14
N SER A 227 13.88 10.22 13.77
CA SER A 227 14.59 11.32 13.12
C SER A 227 15.61 10.88 12.05
N GLU A 228 15.96 9.60 12.02
CA GLU A 228 16.85 9.02 11.00
C GLU A 228 16.09 8.64 9.71
N LEU A 229 14.77 8.57 9.78
CA LEU A 229 13.90 8.23 8.65
C LEU A 229 13.02 9.41 8.27
N THR A 230 12.51 9.42 7.04
CA THR A 230 11.66 10.49 6.52
C THR A 230 10.33 9.94 6.03
N ASN A 231 9.24 10.62 6.38
CA ASN A 231 7.92 10.41 5.77
C ASN A 231 7.79 11.35 4.57
N TYR A 232 7.50 10.79 3.40
CA TYR A 232 7.44 11.51 2.14
C TYR A 232 6.00 11.69 1.67
N ILE A 233 5.61 12.93 1.36
CA ILE A 233 4.37 13.26 0.67
C ILE A 233 4.74 14.09 -0.55
N ARG A 234 4.91 13.42 -1.68
CA ARG A 234 5.53 14.02 -2.87
C ARG A 234 4.68 13.84 -4.12
N ASN A 235 4.68 14.81 -5.02
CA ASN A 235 4.14 14.62 -6.36
C ASN A 235 2.65 14.18 -6.40
N ASN A 236 1.85 14.46 -5.37
CA ASN A 236 0.43 14.13 -5.38
C ASN A 236 -0.39 15.25 -6.02
N ASN A 237 -1.55 14.90 -6.54
CA ASN A 237 -2.59 15.87 -6.92
C ASN A 237 -3.72 15.84 -5.89
N PHE A 238 -3.81 16.89 -5.07
CA PHE A 238 -4.92 17.09 -4.14
C PHE A 238 -6.12 17.65 -4.88
N THR A 239 -7.18 16.85 -4.97
CA THR A 239 -8.37 17.15 -5.78
C THR A 239 -9.28 18.18 -5.13
N GLU A 240 -10.18 18.77 -5.93
CA GLU A 240 -11.12 19.80 -5.47
C GLU A 240 -11.88 19.41 -4.20
N GLY A 241 -11.98 20.36 -3.25
CA GLY A 241 -12.66 20.17 -1.96
C GLY A 241 -11.89 19.31 -0.94
N GLY A 242 -10.67 18.89 -1.30
CA GLY A 242 -9.78 18.13 -0.43
C GLY A 242 -9.31 18.87 0.82
N ASN A 243 -8.80 18.09 1.78
CA ASN A 243 -8.25 18.60 3.04
C ASN A 243 -7.01 17.81 3.45
N ILE A 244 -6.03 18.49 4.04
CA ILE A 244 -4.94 17.83 4.76
C ILE A 244 -5.08 18.13 6.26
N ALA A 245 -4.91 17.10 7.09
CA ALA A 245 -4.89 17.23 8.53
C ALA A 245 -3.72 16.45 9.14
N PHE A 246 -3.11 17.03 10.17
CA PHE A 246 -2.07 16.40 10.97
C PHE A 246 -2.50 16.42 12.44
N MET A 247 -2.13 15.39 13.20
CA MET A 247 -2.32 15.38 14.65
C MET A 247 -1.58 16.50 15.35
N ILE A 248 -2.14 16.94 16.48
CA ILE A 248 -1.51 17.91 17.36
C ILE A 248 -0.60 17.22 18.38
N GLU A 249 0.43 17.95 18.80
CA GLU A 249 1.46 17.53 19.75
C GLU A 249 2.11 16.19 19.38
N PRO A 250 2.56 15.99 18.13
CA PRO A 250 3.30 14.78 17.80
C PRO A 250 4.64 14.74 18.53
N PRO A 251 5.22 13.55 18.79
CA PRO A 251 6.51 13.42 19.46
C PRO A 251 7.66 14.14 18.75
N ALA A 252 7.67 14.08 17.41
CA ALA A 252 8.62 14.78 16.56
C ALA A 252 8.10 14.85 15.11
N TYR A 253 8.67 15.78 14.33
CA TYR A 253 8.49 15.84 12.88
C TYR A 253 9.68 15.25 12.12
N ASN A 254 9.41 14.54 11.03
CA ASN A 254 10.38 14.04 10.07
C ASN A 254 9.72 13.95 8.68
N ILE A 255 9.07 15.04 8.27
CA ILE A 255 8.15 15.04 7.13
C ILE A 255 8.71 15.91 6.01
N ASP A 256 8.70 15.35 4.81
CA ASP A 256 9.05 16.05 3.59
C ASP A 256 7.85 16.08 2.63
N PHE A 257 7.29 17.28 2.49
CA PHE A 257 6.09 17.56 1.72
C PHE A 257 6.46 18.41 0.50
N SER A 258 6.58 17.77 -0.67
CA SER A 258 7.18 18.43 -1.84
C SER A 258 6.51 18.19 -3.18
N SER A 259 6.54 19.19 -4.07
CA SER A 259 6.17 19.03 -5.48
C SER A 259 4.70 18.60 -5.71
N ASN A 260 3.80 18.90 -4.79
CA ASN A 260 2.38 18.56 -4.91
C ASN A 260 1.58 19.63 -5.67
N ILE A 261 0.45 19.22 -6.24
CA ILE A 261 -0.56 20.09 -6.87
C ILE A 261 -1.78 20.17 -5.95
N PHE A 262 -2.39 21.36 -5.88
CA PHE A 262 -3.62 21.62 -5.15
C PHE A 262 -4.64 22.24 -6.10
N GLU A 263 -5.74 21.53 -6.34
CA GLU A 263 -6.84 22.02 -7.16
C GLU A 263 -7.66 23.10 -6.43
N ALA A 264 -8.51 23.80 -7.17
CA ALA A 264 -9.35 24.87 -6.63
C ALA A 264 -10.26 24.34 -5.51
N GLY A 265 -10.56 25.18 -4.51
CA GLY A 265 -11.44 24.80 -3.40
C GLY A 265 -10.80 23.88 -2.35
N TYR A 266 -9.51 23.55 -2.48
CA TYR A 266 -8.75 22.89 -1.43
C TYR A 266 -8.68 23.77 -0.17
N ALA A 267 -9.00 23.19 0.99
CA ALA A 267 -8.92 23.85 2.28
C ALA A 267 -7.75 23.27 3.09
N GLY A 268 -6.84 24.16 3.48
CA GLY A 268 -5.57 23.79 4.11
C GLY A 268 -5.68 23.18 5.50
N PHE A 269 -4.55 22.63 5.92
CA PHE A 269 -4.12 22.17 7.26
C PHE A 269 -5.12 22.46 8.38
N LEU A 270 -5.98 21.48 8.64
CA LEU A 270 -7.03 21.60 9.64
C LEU A 270 -6.45 21.49 11.06
N TYR A 271 -6.62 22.58 11.81
CA TYR A 271 -6.43 22.62 13.26
C TYR A 271 -7.79 22.36 13.94
N GLY A 272 -7.87 21.31 14.76
CA GLY A 272 -9.07 21.02 15.54
C GLY A 272 -9.33 22.09 16.59
N SER A 273 -10.17 23.08 16.28
CA SER A 273 -10.73 23.98 17.30
C SER A 273 -12.26 24.00 17.24
N ASN A 274 -12.85 23.92 18.43
CA ASN A 274 -14.24 24.24 18.80
C ASN A 274 -15.35 23.18 18.70
N TYR A 275 -15.06 21.92 19.07
CA TYR A 275 -16.04 21.19 19.88
C TYR A 275 -15.39 20.69 21.17
N SER A 276 -16.09 20.99 22.27
CA SER A 276 -15.72 20.67 23.64
C SER A 276 -15.35 19.18 23.83
N THR A 277 -14.12 18.95 24.32
CA THR A 277 -13.65 17.80 25.14
C THR A 277 -12.85 16.64 24.53
N SER A 278 -12.51 16.61 23.24
CA SER A 278 -11.46 15.68 22.77
C SER A 278 -10.62 16.31 21.66
N TYR A 279 -9.47 16.85 22.07
CA TYR A 279 -8.37 17.18 21.17
C TYR A 279 -8.05 15.98 20.27
N PHE A 280 -7.70 16.20 19.01
CA PHE A 280 -7.17 15.15 18.13
C PHE A 280 -5.72 14.88 18.55
N ASN A 281 -5.54 14.26 19.72
CA ASN A 281 -4.23 14.07 20.33
C ASN A 281 -3.51 12.94 19.61
N TRP A 282 -2.18 13.07 19.53
CA TRP A 282 -1.31 11.93 19.29
C TRP A 282 -1.79 10.71 20.07
N GLY A 283 -2.04 9.60 19.37
CA GLY A 283 -2.49 8.38 20.03
C GLY A 283 -4.00 8.10 19.96
N ASP A 284 -4.83 8.97 19.38
CA ASP A 284 -6.28 8.69 19.29
C ASP A 284 -6.68 8.05 17.94
N ASP A 285 -7.36 6.90 17.95
CA ASP A 285 -7.82 6.19 16.73
C ASP A 285 -9.09 6.82 16.10
N TYR A 286 -9.25 8.15 16.18
CA TYR A 286 -10.50 8.81 15.78
C TYR A 286 -10.76 8.76 14.28
N ASN A 287 -11.96 8.28 13.95
CA ASN A 287 -12.57 8.27 12.62
C ASN A 287 -12.74 9.73 12.12
N CYS A 288 -11.96 10.12 11.12
CA CYS A 288 -11.74 11.49 10.71
C CYS A 288 -12.82 12.06 9.75
N CYS A 289 -14.01 11.45 9.67
CA CYS A 289 -15.01 11.75 8.64
C CYS A 289 -15.97 12.92 8.97
N SER A 290 -15.68 13.77 9.96
CA SER A 290 -16.60 14.86 10.38
C SER A 290 -15.88 16.17 10.70
N TYR A 291 -15.17 16.75 9.73
CA TYR A 291 -14.57 18.06 9.90
C TYR A 291 -15.47 19.19 9.40
N GLN A 292 -15.73 20.16 10.27
CA GLN A 292 -16.23 21.47 9.86
C GLN A 292 -15.04 22.37 9.51
N LEU A 293 -15.02 22.80 8.25
CA LEU A 293 -14.10 23.76 7.65
C LEU A 293 -14.22 25.12 8.33
N TYR A 294 -13.25 25.51 9.16
CA TYR A 294 -13.17 26.89 9.66
C TYR A 294 -11.91 27.55 9.11
N SER A 295 -12.12 28.38 8.09
CA SER A 295 -11.08 29.19 7.49
C SER A 295 -10.80 30.46 8.31
N THR A 296 -9.57 30.98 8.13
CA THR A 296 -9.13 32.38 8.26
C THR A 296 -8.52 32.90 9.57
N SER A 297 -8.39 32.15 10.66
CA SER A 297 -7.58 32.63 11.81
C SER A 297 -6.19 32.00 11.81
N THR A 298 -5.20 32.84 11.57
CA THR A 298 -3.75 32.59 11.58
C THR A 298 -3.24 31.68 12.71
N THR A 299 -2.34 30.77 12.31
CA THR A 299 -1.25 30.12 13.07
C THR A 299 -1.56 29.06 14.12
N ALA A 300 -1.16 27.80 13.83
CA ALA A 300 -0.61 26.84 14.81
C ALA A 300 0.03 25.57 14.19
N TRP A 301 0.31 25.52 12.87
CA TRP A 301 0.94 24.35 12.27
C TRP A 301 1.98 24.73 11.19
N PRO A 302 3.13 24.03 11.08
CA PRO A 302 3.61 23.02 12.03
C PRO A 302 3.87 23.65 13.41
N GLN A 303 3.74 22.84 14.47
CA GLN A 303 3.91 23.30 15.84
C GLN A 303 5.40 23.52 16.12
N THR A 304 5.82 24.78 16.18
CA THR A 304 7.25 25.14 16.21
C THR A 304 7.97 24.67 17.46
N HIS A 305 7.26 24.46 18.58
CA HIS A 305 7.83 23.94 19.83
C HIS A 305 8.15 22.44 19.82
N ILE A 306 7.75 21.70 18.78
CA ILE A 306 8.05 20.28 18.61
C ILE A 306 9.33 20.11 17.79
N SER A 307 10.22 19.20 18.22
CA SER A 307 11.49 18.95 17.55
C SER A 307 11.35 18.20 16.23
N GLY A 308 12.38 18.30 15.40
CA GLY A 308 12.49 17.54 14.14
C GLY A 308 12.53 18.46 12.93
N PHE A 309 12.17 17.95 11.76
CA PHE A 309 12.09 18.73 10.53
C PHE A 309 10.74 18.60 9.84
N PHE A 310 10.31 19.72 9.23
CA PHE A 310 9.16 19.77 8.34
C PHE A 310 9.52 20.59 7.10
N ASN A 311 9.53 19.95 5.93
CA ASN A 311 9.81 20.61 4.67
C ASN A 311 8.51 20.83 3.89
N TRP A 312 8.23 22.08 3.54
CA TRP A 312 7.19 22.49 2.61
C TRP A 312 7.84 23.09 1.36
N THR A 313 8.05 22.28 0.32
CA THR A 313 8.88 22.72 -0.82
C THR A 313 8.22 22.48 -2.18
N TYR A 314 8.31 23.44 -3.09
CA TYR A 314 7.84 23.33 -4.48
C TYR A 314 6.37 22.92 -4.65
N ASN A 315 5.51 23.31 -3.70
CA ASN A 315 4.08 23.00 -3.71
C ASN A 315 3.25 24.01 -4.52
N GLY A 316 3.86 25.08 -5.04
CA GLY A 316 3.21 26.16 -5.80
C GLY A 316 2.25 27.02 -4.98
N ILE A 317 2.06 26.70 -3.70
CA ILE A 317 1.24 27.46 -2.74
C ILE A 317 2.02 27.62 -1.43
N ASP A 318 1.72 28.71 -0.73
CA ASP A 318 2.29 29.04 0.58
C ASP A 318 1.65 28.19 1.68
N LEU A 319 2.42 27.78 2.69
CA LEU A 319 1.85 27.15 3.88
C LEU A 319 1.45 28.26 4.85
N PRO A 320 0.17 28.38 5.27
CA PRO A 320 -0.25 29.40 6.23
C PRO A 320 0.23 29.04 7.66
N ALA A 321 1.54 29.05 7.88
CA ALA A 321 2.23 28.64 9.09
C ALA A 321 2.75 29.82 9.92
N SER A 322 3.02 29.57 11.20
CA SER A 322 3.89 30.43 12.00
C SER A 322 5.34 30.00 11.78
N ASN A 323 6.17 30.89 11.24
CA ASN A 323 7.60 30.63 11.11
C ASN A 323 8.25 30.40 12.49
N PRO A 324 9.05 29.34 12.67
CA PRO A 324 9.80 29.13 13.90
C PRO A 324 10.72 30.31 14.21
N SER A 325 10.81 30.65 15.49
CA SER A 325 11.82 31.55 16.02
C SER A 325 13.14 30.81 16.24
N GLY A 326 14.27 31.54 16.40
CA GLY A 326 15.57 30.91 16.68
C GLY A 326 15.69 30.16 18.01
N ARG A 327 14.61 30.07 18.80
CA ARG A 327 14.52 29.28 20.05
C ARG A 327 13.70 28.00 19.88
N ASP A 328 12.97 27.89 18.77
CA ASP A 328 12.09 26.78 18.52
C ASP A 328 12.90 25.57 18.01
N PRO A 329 12.61 24.36 18.50
CA PRO A 329 13.34 23.16 18.11
C PRO A 329 12.98 22.61 16.72
N LEU A 330 11.92 23.11 16.08
CA LEU A 330 11.52 22.72 14.74
C LEU A 330 12.46 23.32 13.67
N GLN A 331 13.01 22.47 12.81
CA GLN A 331 13.62 22.87 11.54
C GLN A 331 12.54 22.94 10.46
N PHE A 332 12.03 24.15 10.20
CA PHE A 332 11.05 24.38 9.14
C PHE A 332 11.75 24.92 7.89
N THR A 333 11.57 24.23 6.77
CA THR A 333 12.03 24.68 5.45
C THR A 333 10.82 24.99 4.58
N GLU A 334 10.72 26.23 4.09
CA GLU A 334 9.67 26.65 3.17
C GLU A 334 10.27 27.19 1.88
N ILE A 335 9.90 26.58 0.75
CA ILE A 335 10.23 27.03 -0.59
C ILE A 335 8.96 26.88 -1.42
N ILE A 336 8.22 27.95 -1.73
CA ILE A 336 6.91 27.82 -2.40
C ILE A 336 7.04 27.15 -3.78
N GLY A 337 8.05 27.53 -4.58
CA GLY A 337 8.23 27.06 -5.97
C GLY A 337 7.30 27.71 -6.98
N SER A 338 7.28 27.18 -8.22
CA SER A 338 6.40 27.67 -9.30
C SER A 338 4.98 27.08 -9.18
N THR A 339 3.99 27.80 -9.70
CA THR A 339 2.63 27.27 -9.92
C THR A 339 2.52 26.43 -11.19
N ASP A 340 3.52 26.47 -12.07
CA ASP A 340 3.59 25.62 -13.25
C ASP A 340 3.63 24.13 -12.86
N ILE A 341 3.38 23.26 -13.83
CA ILE A 341 3.36 21.80 -13.62
C ILE A 341 4.64 21.16 -14.14
N ILE A 342 5.07 21.55 -15.35
CA ILE A 342 6.20 20.92 -16.05
C ILE A 342 7.52 21.54 -15.58
N ASP A 343 8.51 20.72 -15.24
CA ASP A 343 9.85 21.12 -14.73
C ASP A 343 9.77 22.11 -13.55
N ALA A 344 8.71 21.99 -12.73
CA ALA A 344 8.32 22.99 -11.73
C ALA A 344 8.40 22.49 -10.28
N GLY A 345 8.72 21.21 -10.10
CA GLY A 345 8.92 20.56 -8.82
C GLY A 345 10.29 20.87 -8.21
N ASN A 346 10.69 20.05 -7.24
CA ASN A 346 11.96 20.22 -6.57
C ASN A 346 13.15 19.94 -7.53
N PRO A 347 14.07 20.89 -7.73
CA PRO A 347 15.19 20.77 -8.65
C PRO A 347 16.39 20.03 -8.04
N ASN A 348 16.28 19.49 -6.83
CA ASN A 348 17.30 18.60 -6.31
C ASN A 348 17.28 17.30 -7.11
N HIS A 349 18.46 16.80 -7.50
CA HIS A 349 18.68 15.51 -8.16
C HIS A 349 17.85 14.32 -7.62
N GLU A 350 17.59 14.25 -6.31
CA GLU A 350 16.82 13.16 -5.68
C GLU A 350 15.33 13.15 -6.08
N TYR A 351 14.85 14.23 -6.70
CA TYR A 351 13.49 14.40 -7.19
C TYR A 351 13.38 14.32 -8.71
N TYR A 352 14.51 14.24 -9.42
CA TYR A 352 14.48 14.24 -10.88
C TYR A 352 13.56 13.14 -11.41
N ASP A 353 12.96 13.43 -12.55
CA ASP A 353 12.27 12.43 -13.33
C ASP A 353 13.28 11.36 -13.79
N ILE A 354 12.77 10.20 -14.22
CA ILE A 354 13.63 9.09 -14.63
C ILE A 354 14.47 9.40 -15.88
N ASP A 355 14.04 10.37 -16.68
CA ASP A 355 14.78 10.90 -17.83
C ASP A 355 15.72 12.07 -17.47
N LEU A 356 15.91 12.32 -16.17
CA LEU A 356 16.83 13.29 -15.58
C LEU A 356 16.47 14.76 -15.83
N THR A 357 15.22 15.04 -16.19
CA THR A 357 14.68 16.40 -16.18
C THR A 357 14.38 16.86 -14.75
N ILE A 358 14.14 18.17 -14.61
CA ILE A 358 13.70 18.71 -13.33
C ILE A 358 12.33 18.10 -13.05
N ASN A 359 12.10 17.69 -11.81
CA ASN A 359 10.84 17.08 -11.40
C ASN A 359 9.62 17.87 -11.90
N ASP A 360 8.65 17.20 -12.48
CA ASP A 360 7.30 17.76 -12.64
C ASP A 360 6.59 17.86 -11.28
N ARG A 361 5.57 18.72 -11.17
CA ARG A 361 4.65 18.70 -10.02
C ARG A 361 3.51 17.72 -10.25
N GLY A 362 3.01 17.14 -9.16
CA GLY A 362 1.90 16.19 -9.21
C GLY A 362 2.26 14.88 -9.88
N VAL A 363 1.24 14.14 -10.34
CA VAL A 363 1.30 12.71 -10.64
C VAL A 363 2.24 12.30 -11.79
N ASN A 364 2.75 13.27 -12.55
CA ASN A 364 3.67 13.02 -13.66
C ASN A 364 5.15 13.19 -13.30
N GLY A 365 5.46 13.69 -12.10
CA GLY A 365 6.85 13.92 -11.69
C GLY A 365 7.45 12.80 -10.87
N GLY A 366 8.78 12.73 -10.89
CA GLY A 366 9.62 11.86 -10.09
C GLY A 366 9.59 10.40 -10.55
N MET A 367 10.27 9.56 -9.77
CA MET A 367 10.41 8.14 -10.09
C MET A 367 9.08 7.38 -10.13
N TYR A 368 8.07 7.80 -9.36
CA TYR A 368 6.74 7.17 -9.27
C TYR A 368 5.71 7.78 -10.22
N SER A 369 6.14 8.52 -11.25
CA SER A 369 5.22 9.09 -12.23
C SER A 369 4.30 8.03 -12.84
N LEU A 370 3.06 8.42 -13.16
CA LEU A 370 2.10 7.50 -13.77
C LEU A 370 2.64 6.92 -15.09
N SER A 371 3.39 7.70 -15.87
CA SER A 371 4.04 7.21 -17.08
C SER A 371 5.07 6.11 -16.84
N ASN A 372 5.68 6.07 -15.65
CA ASN A 372 6.62 5.01 -15.25
C ASN A 372 5.88 3.78 -14.75
N LEU A 373 4.82 3.98 -13.97
CA LEU A 373 4.09 2.90 -13.32
C LEU A 373 3.10 2.19 -14.26
N GLU A 374 2.35 2.93 -15.08
CA GLU A 374 1.24 2.39 -15.86
C GLU A 374 1.70 1.94 -17.27
N PRO A 375 1.75 0.63 -17.55
CA PRO A 375 2.24 0.09 -18.81
C PRO A 375 1.49 0.56 -20.05
N SER A 376 0.18 0.83 -19.92
CA SER A 376 -0.65 1.25 -21.05
C SER A 376 -0.31 2.66 -21.57
N ILE A 377 0.32 3.49 -20.74
CA ILE A 377 0.81 4.83 -21.10
C ILE A 377 2.34 4.90 -21.17
N ASN A 378 3.05 3.89 -20.67
CA ASN A 378 4.48 3.74 -20.84
C ASN A 378 4.82 3.41 -22.30
N LEU A 379 5.70 4.18 -22.92
CA LEU A 379 6.09 4.03 -24.34
C LEU A 379 6.69 2.65 -24.67
N SER A 380 7.20 1.93 -23.66
CA SER A 380 7.73 0.57 -23.84
C SER A 380 6.65 -0.51 -23.91
N ASN A 381 5.41 -0.23 -23.47
CA ASN A 381 4.28 -1.18 -23.39
C ASN A 381 4.67 -2.53 -22.76
N GLY A 382 5.58 -2.51 -21.77
CA GLY A 382 6.10 -3.71 -21.12
C GLY A 382 5.05 -4.37 -20.23
N LYS A 383 4.85 -5.69 -20.35
CA LYS A 383 3.95 -6.46 -19.46
C LYS A 383 4.45 -6.56 -18.01
N ALA A 384 5.73 -6.26 -17.79
CA ALA A 384 6.32 -6.11 -16.48
C ALA A 384 6.59 -4.65 -16.17
N PHE A 385 6.34 -4.25 -14.92
CA PHE A 385 6.71 -2.94 -14.41
C PHE A 385 7.35 -3.05 -13.03
N ILE A 386 8.37 -2.22 -12.81
CA ILE A 386 9.00 -2.02 -11.51
C ILE A 386 8.26 -0.86 -10.87
N PHE A 387 7.72 -1.07 -9.67
CA PHE A 387 6.91 -0.06 -8.98
C PHE A 387 7.58 0.53 -7.74
N ASP A 388 8.66 -0.09 -7.27
CA ASP A 388 9.51 0.42 -6.20
C ASP A 388 10.96 0.15 -6.62
N LEU A 389 11.76 1.20 -6.73
CA LEU A 389 13.17 1.12 -7.12
C LEU A 389 13.99 1.98 -6.17
N VAL A 390 14.65 1.34 -5.21
CA VAL A 390 15.56 2.01 -4.29
C VAL A 390 16.98 1.87 -4.82
N MET A 391 17.57 2.99 -5.21
CA MET A 391 18.97 3.08 -5.63
C MET A 391 19.56 4.43 -5.23
N PRO A 392 20.89 4.55 -5.04
CA PRO A 392 21.52 5.83 -4.79
C PRO A 392 21.31 6.78 -5.98
N THR A 393 20.82 7.99 -5.69
CA THR A 393 20.67 9.06 -6.69
C THR A 393 22.03 9.58 -7.18
N ASP A 394 23.02 9.61 -6.28
CA ASP A 394 24.40 9.95 -6.61
C ASP A 394 25.32 8.75 -6.42
N LEU A 395 26.33 8.69 -7.29
CA LEU A 395 27.41 7.70 -7.21
C LEU A 395 28.73 8.41 -6.92
N PHE A 396 29.34 8.06 -5.79
CA PHE A 396 30.67 8.53 -5.43
C PHE A 396 31.73 7.46 -5.73
N GLN A 397 32.96 7.91 -6.00
CA GLN A 397 34.08 7.00 -6.18
C GLN A 397 34.26 6.13 -4.93
N ASP A 398 34.45 4.83 -5.12
CA ASP A 398 34.60 3.80 -4.06
C ASP A 398 33.34 3.54 -3.21
N GLN A 399 32.17 4.05 -3.60
CA GLN A 399 30.89 3.72 -2.98
C GLN A 399 30.40 2.33 -3.42
N ASN A 400 29.95 1.53 -2.44
CA ASN A 400 29.17 0.32 -2.74
C ASN A 400 27.77 0.72 -3.18
N VAL A 401 27.32 0.21 -4.32
CA VAL A 401 26.01 0.50 -4.89
C VAL A 401 25.09 -0.66 -4.59
N ASP A 402 24.09 -0.41 -3.73
CA ASP A 402 23.01 -1.36 -3.47
C ASP A 402 21.76 -0.90 -4.22
N VAL A 403 21.17 -1.81 -5.00
CA VAL A 403 19.92 -1.56 -5.74
C VAL A 403 18.88 -2.58 -5.26
N LYS A 404 17.72 -2.09 -4.84
CA LYS A 404 16.55 -2.92 -4.49
C LYS A 404 15.41 -2.54 -5.43
N ALA A 405 14.67 -3.54 -5.90
CA ALA A 405 13.51 -3.30 -6.74
C ALA A 405 12.37 -4.25 -6.36
N LYS A 406 11.15 -3.73 -6.37
CA LYS A 406 9.92 -4.53 -6.41
C LYS A 406 9.25 -4.29 -7.75
N GLY A 407 8.78 -5.37 -8.35
CA GLY A 407 8.10 -5.30 -9.64
C GLY A 407 7.08 -6.42 -9.76
N TYR A 408 6.20 -6.25 -10.72
CA TYR A 408 5.21 -7.24 -11.11
C TYR A 408 5.35 -7.55 -12.59
N HIS A 409 5.10 -8.80 -12.95
CA HIS A 409 4.99 -9.26 -14.34
C HIS A 409 3.61 -9.85 -14.53
N LYS A 410 2.80 -9.24 -15.41
CA LYS A 410 1.54 -9.83 -15.87
C LYS A 410 1.89 -10.93 -16.87
N ASN A 411 1.63 -12.20 -16.52
CA ASN A 411 1.90 -13.36 -17.37
C ASN A 411 1.01 -13.38 -18.61
#